data_AF-A0AAU4WH61-F1
#
_entry.id   AF-A0AAU4WH61-F1
#
_cell.length_a   1.000
_cell.length_b   1.000
_cell.length_c   1.000
_cell.angle_alpha   90.00
_cell.angle_beta   90.00
_cell.angle_gamma   90.00
#
_symmetry.space_group_name_H-M   'P 1'
#
loop_
_entity.id
_entity.type
_entity.pdbx_description
1 polymer ?
#
loop_
_entity_poly.entity_id
_entity_poly.type
_entity_poly.pdbx_seq_one_letter_code
_entity_poly.pdbx_strand_id
1 'polypeptide(L)'
;MSEPRHEDDGSRRPGKEHGPRADRGLPAELRALGRSLDGLGPGGESMAERVLAQILAESVPAPVAETTADPVRMRRVRRWIRRRWRMLTAGLCGVLTVLVLTPPVRAAVTEWFGFGGVEVRYDPSALPSSGVHVPGCGTSLSLGEARRDAGFEPLVPGELGMPDAVTVTREPKSRFLITLCWRDDGHTIRLDEYPAQLDIGYMKSVRVQPHWVDLGRGTGLWFAQPHLLSFWMLDGDGDRWTRSERTAGPTLLWTRRQEMTLRLEGVGSRERAMEIARSVRKPDSLR
;
A
#
# COMPACT_ATOMS: atom_id res chain seq x y z
N MET A 1 49.21 28.04 61.60
CA MET A 1 49.97 26.84 62.03
C MET A 1 48.95 25.71 62.12
N SER A 2 48.97 24.64 61.35
CA SER A 2 49.90 24.15 60.34
C SER A 2 49.13 23.13 59.49
N GLU A 3 49.47 23.04 58.20
CA GLU A 3 49.26 21.84 57.37
C GLU A 3 50.01 20.65 58.01
N PRO A 4 49.59 19.38 57.77
CA PRO A 4 50.06 18.72 56.55
C PRO A 4 49.07 17.74 55.87
N ARG A 5 49.47 17.39 54.65
CA ARG A 5 48.90 16.45 53.66
C ARG A 5 48.98 14.98 54.08
N HIS A 6 48.11 14.16 53.48
CA HIS A 6 48.49 12.89 52.84
C HIS A 6 47.41 12.46 51.81
N GLU A 7 47.83 12.28 50.55
CA GLU A 7 47.22 11.41 49.51
C GLU A 7 47.33 9.93 49.98
N ASP A 8 46.52 8.93 49.61
CA ASP A 8 46.15 8.49 48.24
C ASP A 8 45.07 7.37 48.25
N ASP A 9 44.44 7.19 47.08
CA ASP A 9 43.79 6.05 46.41
C ASP A 9 42.63 5.23 47.04
N GLY A 10 41.63 4.93 46.19
CA GLY A 10 40.59 3.97 46.52
C GLY A 10 39.27 4.06 45.74
N SER A 11 39.33 3.99 44.41
CA SER A 11 38.32 3.41 43.49
C SER A 11 36.91 3.05 44.03
N ARG A 12 35.85 3.69 43.51
CA ARG A 12 34.55 3.05 43.14
C ARG A 12 33.60 3.98 42.35
N ARG A 13 33.33 3.60 41.09
CA ARG A 13 32.13 3.96 40.27
C ARG A 13 30.86 3.33 40.91
N PRO A 14 29.59 3.75 40.66
CA PRO A 14 29.03 4.05 39.33
C PRO A 14 27.89 5.10 39.25
N GLY A 15 27.50 5.47 38.01
CA GLY A 15 26.29 6.25 37.74
C GLY A 15 26.16 6.53 36.23
N LYS A 16 25.76 5.51 35.47
CA LYS A 16 25.63 5.57 34.00
C LYS A 16 24.21 5.97 33.64
N GLU A 17 23.99 7.24 33.34
CA GLU A 17 22.73 7.75 32.78
C GLU A 17 22.47 7.11 31.41
N HIS A 18 21.27 6.56 31.25
CA HIS A 18 20.76 5.98 30.02
C HIS A 18 20.08 7.06 29.17
N GLY A 19 20.66 7.37 28.01
CA GLY A 19 20.02 8.13 26.92
C GLY A 19 20.20 7.38 25.59
N PRO A 20 19.20 7.41 24.68
CA PRO A 20 19.13 6.52 23.53
C PRO A 20 20.13 6.96 22.45
N ARG A 21 21.19 6.17 22.28
CA ARG A 21 22.26 6.42 21.31
C ARG A 21 22.33 5.25 20.32
N ALA A 22 21.22 4.98 19.63
CA ALA A 22 21.10 3.82 18.74
C ALA A 22 21.41 4.10 17.26
N ASP A 23 21.86 5.31 16.87
CA ASP A 23 21.95 5.65 15.43
C ASP A 23 23.27 6.30 14.97
N ARG A 24 24.32 6.31 15.80
CA ARG A 24 25.65 6.85 15.41
C ARG A 24 26.71 5.79 15.09
N GLY A 25 26.38 4.50 15.22
CA GLY A 25 27.31 3.38 15.00
C GLY A 25 27.09 2.63 13.68
N LEU A 26 25.86 2.63 13.16
CA LEU A 26 25.46 1.76 12.05
C LEU A 26 26.31 1.97 10.76
N PRO A 27 26.60 3.21 10.32
CA PRO A 27 27.43 3.40 9.12
C PRO A 27 28.89 2.97 9.32
N ALA A 28 29.39 2.98 10.56
CA ALA A 28 30.75 2.53 10.87
C ALA A 28 30.81 1.00 10.99
N GLU A 29 29.77 0.39 11.55
CA GLU A 29 29.59 -1.07 11.61
C GLU A 29 29.44 -1.69 10.22
N LEU A 30 28.66 -1.07 9.34
CA LEU A 30 28.52 -1.53 7.95
C LEU A 30 29.83 -1.42 7.16
N ARG A 31 30.64 -0.37 7.40
CA ARG A 31 31.98 -0.25 6.80
C ARG A 31 33.00 -1.21 7.41
N ALA A 32 32.88 -1.56 8.69
CA ALA A 32 33.68 -2.59 9.31
C ALA A 32 33.32 -3.98 8.77
N LEU A 33 32.03 -4.25 8.58
CA LEU A 33 31.52 -5.49 8.00
C LEU A 33 31.98 -5.66 6.55
N GLY A 34 31.91 -4.61 5.72
CA GLY A 34 32.44 -4.64 4.35
C GLY A 34 33.92 -5.03 4.29
N ARG A 35 34.75 -4.44 5.17
CA ARG A 35 36.18 -4.77 5.27
C ARG A 35 36.45 -6.19 5.78
N SER A 36 35.55 -6.75 6.59
CA SER A 36 35.67 -8.15 7.06
C SER A 36 35.31 -9.17 5.98
N LEU A 37 34.48 -8.79 5.01
CA LEU A 37 34.07 -9.65 3.89
C LEU A 37 35.13 -9.69 2.77
N ASP A 38 35.92 -8.62 2.61
CA ASP A 38 37.02 -8.55 1.63
C ASP A 38 38.22 -9.46 1.97
N GLY A 39 38.28 -10.03 3.18
CA GLY A 39 39.43 -10.80 3.69
C GLY A 39 39.25 -12.32 3.78
N LEU A 40 38.10 -12.89 3.39
CA LEU A 40 37.82 -14.31 3.62
C LEU A 40 38.11 -15.19 2.39
N GLY A 41 39.40 -15.46 2.18
CA GLY A 41 39.90 -16.53 1.32
C GLY A 41 41.27 -17.03 1.79
N PRO A 42 41.49 -18.34 2.00
CA PRO A 42 42.82 -18.84 2.30
C PRO A 42 43.65 -18.82 1.01
N GLY A 43 44.81 -18.16 1.06
CA GLY A 43 45.65 -17.84 -0.11
C GLY A 43 45.18 -16.53 -0.73
N GLY A 44 46.05 -15.51 -0.73
CA GLY A 44 45.77 -14.11 -1.08
C GLY A 44 45.40 -13.82 -2.54
N GLU A 45 44.59 -14.67 -3.13
CA GLU A 45 43.95 -14.50 -4.42
C GLU A 45 42.53 -13.99 -4.19
N SER A 46 42.21 -12.86 -4.82
CA SER A 46 40.89 -12.25 -4.76
C SER A 46 39.82 -13.16 -5.39
N MET A 47 38.56 -13.02 -4.98
CA MET A 47 37.44 -13.75 -5.61
C MET A 47 37.35 -13.46 -7.12
N ALA A 48 37.82 -12.29 -7.57
CA ALA A 48 37.95 -11.98 -8.99
C ALA A 48 38.95 -12.91 -9.71
N GLU A 49 40.10 -13.21 -9.08
CA GLU A 49 41.12 -14.10 -9.66
C GLU A 49 40.66 -15.54 -9.74
N ARG A 50 39.91 -16.05 -8.75
CA ARG A 50 39.35 -17.41 -8.82
C ARG A 50 38.26 -17.54 -9.88
N VAL A 51 37.44 -16.50 -10.08
CA VAL A 51 36.44 -16.50 -11.17
C VAL A 51 37.13 -16.45 -12.53
N LEU A 52 38.18 -15.63 -12.68
CA LEU A 52 38.98 -15.58 -13.89
C LEU A 52 39.70 -16.91 -14.16
N ALA A 53 40.27 -17.54 -13.13
CA ALA A 53 40.89 -18.85 -13.22
C ALA A 53 39.88 -19.94 -13.62
N GLN A 54 38.67 -19.90 -13.07
CA GLN A 54 37.60 -20.84 -13.41
C GLN A 54 37.13 -20.67 -14.87
N ILE A 55 36.93 -19.43 -15.32
CA ILE A 55 36.55 -19.13 -16.71
C ILE A 55 37.64 -19.59 -17.67
N LEU A 56 38.91 -19.33 -17.35
CA LEU A 56 40.04 -19.77 -18.17
C LEU A 56 40.19 -21.30 -18.17
N ALA A 57 39.94 -21.97 -17.03
CA ALA A 57 39.97 -23.42 -16.93
C ALA A 57 38.82 -24.10 -17.72
N GLU A 58 37.64 -23.50 -17.77
CA GLU A 58 36.52 -23.96 -18.60
C GLU A 58 36.68 -23.64 -20.10
N SER A 59 37.59 -22.72 -20.44
CA SER A 59 37.88 -22.31 -21.82
C SER A 59 38.90 -23.21 -22.54
N VAL A 60 39.54 -24.15 -21.85
CA VAL A 60 40.49 -25.10 -22.46
C VAL A 60 39.71 -26.33 -22.96
N PRO A 61 39.76 -26.70 -24.26
CA PRO A 61 39.16 -27.95 -24.71
C PRO A 61 39.94 -29.11 -24.08
N ALA A 62 39.24 -29.91 -23.26
CA ALA A 62 39.83 -31.04 -22.56
C ALA A 62 40.49 -32.05 -23.52
N PRO A 63 41.67 -32.60 -23.18
CA PRO A 63 42.25 -33.70 -23.93
C PRO A 63 41.32 -34.92 -23.81
N VAL A 64 41.03 -35.53 -24.95
CA VAL A 64 40.17 -36.71 -25.07
C VAL A 64 40.84 -37.87 -24.34
N ALA A 65 40.38 -38.16 -23.13
CA ALA A 65 40.61 -39.45 -22.50
C ALA A 65 39.70 -40.47 -23.20
N GLU A 66 40.30 -41.39 -23.94
CA GLU A 66 39.64 -42.57 -24.49
C GLU A 66 39.00 -43.36 -23.34
N THR A 67 37.70 -43.17 -23.17
CA THR A 67 36.88 -44.07 -22.35
C THR A 67 36.03 -44.88 -23.30
N THR A 68 36.21 -46.19 -23.27
CA THR A 68 35.43 -47.20 -23.97
C THR A 68 33.98 -47.22 -23.46
N ALA A 69 33.21 -46.20 -23.81
CA ALA A 69 31.78 -46.14 -23.61
C ALA A 69 31.12 -45.72 -24.93
N ASP A 70 30.50 -46.70 -25.58
CA ASP A 70 29.89 -46.60 -26.91
C ASP A 70 28.98 -45.34 -27.04
N PRO A 71 29.44 -44.28 -27.75
CA PRO A 71 28.81 -42.95 -27.73
C PRO A 71 27.42 -42.94 -28.39
N VAL A 72 27.08 -44.01 -29.12
CA VAL A 72 25.77 -44.20 -29.76
C VAL A 72 24.71 -44.58 -28.72
N ARG A 73 25.04 -45.40 -27.72
CA ARG A 73 24.09 -45.87 -26.70
C ARG A 73 23.68 -44.75 -25.76
N MET A 74 24.64 -43.91 -25.34
CA MET A 74 24.40 -42.76 -24.46
C MET A 74 23.55 -41.67 -25.13
N ARG A 75 23.75 -41.41 -26.44
CA ARG A 75 22.91 -40.49 -27.22
C ARG A 75 21.48 -41.01 -27.38
N ARG A 76 21.29 -42.33 -27.52
CA ARG A 76 19.97 -42.96 -27.65
C ARG A 76 19.18 -42.88 -26.34
N VAL A 77 19.84 -43.12 -25.20
CA VAL A 77 19.25 -42.98 -23.85
C VAL A 77 18.87 -41.52 -23.57
N ARG A 78 19.75 -40.55 -23.88
CA ARG A 78 19.43 -39.11 -23.73
C ARG A 78 18.24 -38.65 -24.59
N ARG A 79 18.12 -39.12 -25.83
CA ARG A 79 16.96 -38.83 -26.69
C ARG A 79 15.68 -39.46 -26.17
N TRP A 80 15.75 -40.69 -25.67
CA TRP A 80 14.61 -41.38 -25.08
C TRP A 80 14.10 -40.67 -23.83
N ILE A 81 15.00 -40.26 -22.92
CA ILE A 81 14.67 -39.46 -21.74
C ILE A 81 14.04 -38.13 -22.16
N ARG A 82 14.64 -37.37 -23.09
CA ARG A 82 14.03 -36.10 -23.56
C ARG A 82 12.65 -36.27 -24.18
N ARG A 83 12.43 -37.35 -24.94
CA ARG A 83 11.11 -37.63 -25.55
C ARG A 83 10.08 -38.01 -24.49
N ARG A 84 10.49 -38.77 -23.47
CA ARG A 84 9.63 -39.15 -22.34
C ARG A 84 9.29 -37.94 -21.46
N TRP A 85 10.25 -37.06 -21.22
CA TRP A 85 10.02 -35.77 -20.55
C TRP A 85 9.08 -34.88 -21.36
N ARG A 86 9.26 -34.75 -22.68
CA ARG A 86 8.34 -34.00 -23.54
C ARG A 86 6.90 -34.54 -23.51
N MET A 87 6.74 -35.86 -23.48
CA MET A 87 5.41 -36.50 -23.33
C MET A 87 4.81 -36.23 -21.96
N LEU A 88 5.61 -36.26 -20.89
CA LEU A 88 5.16 -35.92 -19.54
C LEU A 88 4.78 -34.45 -19.42
N THR A 89 5.58 -33.54 -19.98
CA THR A 89 5.26 -32.11 -20.01
C THR A 89 4.02 -31.83 -20.85
N ALA A 90 3.88 -32.45 -22.02
CA ALA A 90 2.69 -32.31 -22.85
C ALA A 90 1.43 -32.88 -22.15
N GLY A 91 1.55 -34.02 -21.47
CA GLY A 91 0.47 -34.60 -20.66
C GLY A 91 0.10 -33.70 -19.49
N LEU A 92 1.08 -33.17 -18.76
CA LEU A 92 0.87 -32.23 -17.66
C LEU A 92 0.20 -30.94 -18.16
N CYS A 93 0.66 -30.36 -19.27
CA CYS A 93 0.04 -29.18 -19.87
C CYS A 93 -1.39 -29.48 -20.35
N GLY A 94 -1.63 -30.66 -20.93
CA GLY A 94 -2.97 -31.10 -21.32
C GLY A 94 -3.90 -31.24 -20.13
N VAL A 95 -3.44 -31.88 -19.05
CA VAL A 95 -4.20 -32.01 -17.79
C VAL A 95 -4.48 -30.64 -17.18
N LEU A 96 -3.49 -29.75 -17.11
CA LEU A 96 -3.66 -28.38 -16.63
C LEU A 96 -4.67 -27.59 -17.47
N THR A 97 -4.64 -27.77 -18.79
CA THR A 97 -5.58 -27.11 -19.71
C THR A 97 -7.00 -27.63 -19.50
N VAL A 98 -7.19 -28.94 -19.36
CA VAL A 98 -8.50 -29.54 -19.03
C VAL A 98 -8.99 -29.09 -17.66
N LEU A 99 -8.09 -28.96 -16.67
CA LEU A 99 -8.42 -28.44 -15.34
C LEU A 99 -8.93 -26.98 -15.39
N VAL A 100 -8.31 -26.14 -16.23
CA VAL A 100 -8.73 -24.74 -16.42
C VAL A 100 -10.07 -24.65 -17.15
N LEU A 101 -10.33 -25.55 -18.11
CA LEU A 101 -11.58 -25.55 -18.89
C LEU A 101 -12.75 -26.29 -18.21
N THR A 102 -12.56 -27.01 -17.11
CA THR A 102 -13.64 -27.73 -16.42
C THR A 102 -14.29 -26.85 -15.33
N PRO A 103 -15.58 -26.49 -15.47
CA PRO A 103 -16.29 -25.59 -14.54
C PRO A 103 -16.24 -25.95 -13.04
N PRO A 104 -16.39 -27.22 -12.62
CA PRO A 104 -16.49 -27.54 -11.19
C PRO A 104 -15.15 -27.44 -10.43
N VAL A 105 -14.00 -27.54 -11.10
CA VAL A 105 -12.69 -27.46 -10.43
C VAL A 105 -12.28 -26.01 -10.16
N ARG A 106 -12.74 -25.06 -10.99
CA ARG A 106 -12.57 -23.62 -10.74
C ARG A 106 -13.21 -23.19 -9.42
N ALA A 107 -14.33 -23.79 -9.03
CA ALA A 107 -15.04 -23.44 -7.79
C ALA A 107 -14.25 -23.81 -6.53
N ALA A 108 -13.57 -24.95 -6.52
CA ALA A 108 -12.80 -25.41 -5.35
C ALA A 108 -11.47 -24.64 -5.17
N VAL A 109 -10.84 -24.17 -6.26
CA VAL A 109 -9.61 -23.36 -6.18
C VAL A 109 -9.93 -21.92 -5.76
N THR A 110 -11.09 -21.38 -6.14
CA THR A 110 -11.55 -20.07 -5.65
C THR A 110 -11.91 -20.07 -4.15
N GLU A 111 -12.22 -21.24 -3.57
CA GLU A 111 -12.42 -21.35 -2.12
C GLU A 111 -11.10 -21.37 -1.33
N TRP A 112 -10.00 -21.79 -1.95
CA TRP A 112 -8.69 -21.83 -1.28
C TRP A 112 -7.87 -20.55 -1.45
N PHE A 113 -8.03 -19.87 -2.59
CA PHE A 113 -7.64 -18.48 -2.78
C PHE A 113 -8.86 -17.60 -2.57
N GLY A 114 -9.12 -17.21 -1.31
CA GLY A 114 -10.26 -16.38 -0.90
C GLY A 114 -10.40 -15.04 -1.61
N PHE A 115 -10.76 -15.07 -2.89
CA PHE A 115 -11.46 -14.01 -3.59
C PHE A 115 -12.93 -14.38 -3.52
N GLY A 116 -13.51 -14.18 -2.33
CA GLY A 116 -14.96 -14.20 -2.16
C GLY A 116 -15.61 -13.31 -3.22
N GLY A 117 -16.69 -13.80 -3.80
CA GLY A 117 -17.36 -13.26 -4.98
C GLY A 117 -17.66 -11.76 -4.90
N VAL A 118 -16.70 -10.95 -5.34
CA VAL A 118 -16.93 -9.58 -5.79
C VAL A 118 -16.93 -9.66 -7.30
N GLU A 119 -18.11 -9.87 -7.87
CA GLU A 119 -18.32 -9.65 -9.29
C GLU A 119 -18.17 -8.14 -9.53
N VAL A 120 -16.94 -7.70 -9.79
CA VAL A 120 -16.66 -6.33 -10.25
C VAL A 120 -17.18 -6.27 -11.67
N ARG A 121 -18.45 -5.89 -11.83
CA ARG A 121 -19.02 -5.52 -13.13
C ARG A 121 -18.36 -4.22 -13.56
N TYR A 122 -17.19 -4.32 -14.16
CA TYR A 122 -16.60 -3.23 -14.91
C TYR A 122 -17.49 -3.01 -16.14
N ASP A 123 -18.30 -1.96 -16.14
CA ASP A 123 -18.98 -1.50 -17.34
C ASP A 123 -18.06 -0.50 -18.06
N PRO A 124 -17.39 -0.90 -19.16
CA PRO A 124 -16.54 0.00 -19.91
C PRO A 124 -17.31 1.08 -20.68
N SER A 125 -18.64 1.08 -20.68
CA SER A 125 -19.47 2.05 -21.38
C SER A 125 -20.00 3.16 -20.46
N ALA A 126 -19.90 3.01 -19.14
CA ALA A 126 -20.31 4.03 -18.18
C ALA A 126 -19.35 5.24 -18.25
N LEU A 127 -19.78 6.29 -18.95
CA LEU A 127 -19.07 7.57 -19.01
C LEU A 127 -19.64 8.54 -17.97
N PRO A 128 -18.79 9.30 -17.26
CA PRO A 128 -19.26 10.34 -16.35
C PRO A 128 -20.00 11.43 -17.13
N SER A 129 -21.20 11.79 -16.66
CA SER A 129 -22.02 12.85 -17.27
C SER A 129 -21.42 14.25 -17.04
N SER A 130 -21.55 15.16 -18.01
CA SER A 130 -20.90 16.49 -18.00
C SER A 130 -21.55 17.57 -17.11
N GLY A 131 -22.59 17.25 -16.34
CA GLY A 131 -23.25 18.19 -15.42
C GLY A 131 -23.30 17.64 -14.00
N VAL A 132 -22.20 17.75 -13.25
CA VAL A 132 -22.13 17.19 -11.90
C VAL A 132 -22.51 18.25 -10.87
N HIS A 133 -23.72 18.14 -10.32
CA HIS A 133 -24.08 18.88 -9.11
C HIS A 133 -23.65 18.08 -7.88
N VAL A 134 -22.99 18.75 -6.93
CA VAL A 134 -22.65 18.14 -5.64
C VAL A 134 -23.95 17.96 -4.85
N PRO A 135 -24.29 16.74 -4.40
CA PRO A 135 -25.50 16.52 -3.62
C PRO A 135 -25.45 17.32 -2.32
N GLY A 136 -26.51 18.09 -2.05
CA GLY A 136 -26.71 18.73 -0.76
C GLY A 136 -26.80 17.72 0.39
N CYS A 137 -26.69 18.24 1.61
CA CYS A 137 -27.03 17.51 2.81
C CYS A 137 -28.53 17.64 3.07
N GLY A 138 -29.15 16.56 3.54
CA GLY A 138 -30.56 16.54 3.95
C GLY A 138 -30.79 17.27 5.28
N THR A 139 -31.72 16.76 6.08
CA THR A 139 -32.03 17.32 7.41
C THR A 139 -30.80 17.32 8.32
N SER A 140 -30.42 18.51 8.78
CA SER A 140 -29.22 18.71 9.58
C SER A 140 -29.37 18.19 11.02
N LEU A 141 -28.32 17.54 11.51
CA LEU A 141 -28.07 17.18 12.90
C LEU A 141 -27.01 18.10 13.50
N SER A 142 -26.95 18.18 14.83
CA SER A 142 -25.76 18.72 15.49
C SER A 142 -24.56 17.76 15.36
N LEU A 143 -23.33 18.28 15.43
CA LEU A 143 -22.11 17.46 15.45
C LEU A 143 -22.13 16.41 16.57
N GLY A 144 -22.69 16.77 17.73
CA GLY A 144 -22.80 15.87 18.88
C GLY A 144 -23.82 14.74 18.68
N GLU A 145 -24.91 15.00 17.97
CA GLU A 145 -25.88 13.96 17.55
C GLU A 145 -25.25 13.05 16.49
N ALA A 146 -24.64 13.63 15.47
CA ALA A 146 -23.96 12.87 14.42
C ALA A 146 -22.90 11.92 14.99
N ARG A 147 -22.13 12.38 15.98
CA ARG A 147 -21.16 11.55 16.71
C ARG A 147 -21.81 10.36 17.41
N ARG A 148 -22.93 10.57 18.10
CA ARG A 148 -23.64 9.51 18.82
C ARG A 148 -24.24 8.49 17.85
N ASP A 149 -24.83 8.95 16.77
CA ASP A 149 -25.53 8.11 15.81
C ASP A 149 -24.55 7.31 14.93
N ALA A 150 -23.44 7.92 14.50
CA ALA A 150 -22.44 7.26 13.67
C ALA A 150 -21.41 6.45 14.47
N GLY A 151 -21.26 6.74 15.77
CA GLY A 151 -20.31 6.05 16.65
C GLY A 151 -18.86 6.49 16.53
N PHE A 152 -18.56 7.59 15.81
CA PHE A 152 -17.22 8.15 15.68
C PHE A 152 -17.23 9.69 15.67
N GLU A 153 -16.08 10.29 16.00
CA GLU A 153 -15.92 11.75 16.08
C GLU A 153 -15.90 12.39 14.69
N PRO A 154 -16.86 13.28 14.35
CA PRO A 154 -16.84 14.02 13.10
C PRO A 154 -15.59 14.88 13.01
N LEU A 155 -15.05 15.09 11.81
CA LEU A 155 -13.97 16.03 11.57
C LEU A 155 -14.49 17.25 10.79
N VAL A 156 -13.93 18.40 11.12
CA VAL A 156 -14.34 19.68 10.52
C VAL A 156 -13.10 20.36 9.97
N PRO A 157 -13.05 20.69 8.66
CA PRO A 157 -12.05 21.58 8.10
C PRO A 157 -12.22 22.98 8.70
N GLY A 158 -11.19 23.47 9.39
CA GLY A 158 -11.24 24.83 9.94
C GLY A 158 -11.38 25.93 8.92
N GLU A 159 -10.84 25.72 7.73
CA GLU A 159 -10.87 26.66 6.61
C GLU A 159 -12.28 26.92 6.08
N LEU A 160 -13.24 26.06 6.42
CA LEU A 160 -14.65 26.21 6.05
C LEU A 160 -15.53 26.64 7.24
N GLY A 161 -14.98 26.66 8.46
CA GLY A 161 -15.76 26.93 9.66
C GLY A 161 -16.84 25.87 9.95
N MET A 162 -17.89 26.28 10.64
CA MET A 162 -18.99 25.38 10.99
C MET A 162 -19.80 24.97 9.75
N PRO A 163 -20.17 23.69 9.61
CA PRO A 163 -21.00 23.22 8.51
C PRO A 163 -22.43 23.76 8.62
N ASP A 164 -23.06 24.06 7.49
CA ASP A 164 -24.47 24.41 7.41
C ASP A 164 -25.38 23.22 7.69
N ALA A 165 -24.91 22.02 7.34
CA ALA A 165 -25.64 20.79 7.55
C ALA A 165 -24.72 19.60 7.86
N VAL A 166 -25.14 18.76 8.81
CA VAL A 166 -24.49 17.49 9.13
C VAL A 166 -25.52 16.37 9.03
N THR A 167 -25.17 15.27 8.35
CA THR A 167 -26.06 14.10 8.22
C THR A 167 -25.31 12.82 8.50
N VAL A 168 -26.03 11.81 9.00
CA VAL A 168 -25.52 10.45 9.17
C VAL A 168 -26.27 9.54 8.22
N THR A 169 -25.54 8.80 7.38
CA THR A 169 -26.15 7.78 6.51
C THR A 169 -25.74 6.39 7.00
N ARG A 170 -26.73 5.52 7.19
CA ARG A 170 -26.51 4.10 7.48
C ARG A 170 -26.21 3.37 6.18
N GLU A 171 -25.18 2.55 6.22
CA GLU A 171 -24.70 1.72 5.13
C GLU A 171 -24.94 0.22 5.42
N PRO A 172 -24.84 -0.64 4.40
CA PRO A 172 -24.84 -2.08 4.59
C PRO A 172 -23.83 -2.54 5.65
N LYS A 173 -24.12 -3.67 6.30
CA LYS A 173 -23.32 -4.22 7.41
C LYS A 173 -23.19 -3.26 8.62
N SER A 174 -24.23 -2.48 8.91
CA SER A 174 -24.28 -1.56 10.07
C SER A 174 -23.15 -0.53 10.11
N ARG A 175 -22.64 -0.15 8.94
CA ARG A 175 -21.65 0.91 8.80
C ARG A 175 -22.34 2.27 8.78
N PHE A 176 -21.62 3.33 9.13
CA PHE A 176 -22.14 4.69 9.10
C PHE A 176 -21.13 5.61 8.43
N LEU A 177 -21.65 6.62 7.72
CA LEU A 177 -20.85 7.74 7.22
C LEU A 177 -21.43 9.03 7.77
N ILE A 178 -20.55 10.00 8.02
CA ILE A 178 -20.95 11.37 8.33
C ILE A 178 -20.71 12.22 7.09
N THR A 179 -21.70 13.02 6.72
CA THR A 179 -21.56 14.03 5.68
C THR A 179 -21.72 15.41 6.28
N LEU A 180 -20.78 16.29 5.97
CA LEU A 180 -20.82 17.71 6.28
C LEU A 180 -20.98 18.50 4.99
N CYS A 181 -21.84 19.51 4.99
CA CYS A 181 -22.01 20.42 3.85
C CYS A 181 -21.88 21.88 4.25
N TRP A 182 -21.30 22.65 3.35
CA TRP A 182 -21.23 24.10 3.38
C TRP A 182 -21.81 24.66 2.08
N ARG A 183 -22.36 25.87 2.15
CA ARG A 183 -22.76 26.69 1.01
C ARG A 183 -21.74 27.80 0.83
N ASP A 184 -21.14 27.84 -0.35
CA ASP A 184 -20.16 28.84 -0.76
C ASP A 184 -20.61 29.42 -2.10
N ASP A 185 -20.96 30.70 -2.13
CA ASP A 185 -21.46 31.41 -3.34
C ASP A 185 -22.54 30.65 -4.14
N GLY A 186 -23.46 29.98 -3.45
CA GLY A 186 -24.55 29.21 -4.06
C GLY A 186 -24.16 27.79 -4.52
N HIS A 187 -22.90 27.39 -4.34
CA HIS A 187 -22.40 26.04 -4.57
C HIS A 187 -22.32 25.25 -3.26
N THR A 188 -22.44 23.93 -3.35
CA THR A 188 -22.29 23.03 -2.19
C THR A 188 -20.87 22.49 -2.15
N ILE A 189 -20.18 22.71 -1.04
CA ILE A 189 -18.98 21.97 -0.66
C ILE A 189 -19.43 20.82 0.25
N ARG A 190 -19.01 19.60 -0.07
CA ARG A 190 -19.42 18.39 0.65
C ARG A 190 -18.18 17.61 1.11
N LEU A 191 -18.14 17.26 2.38
CA LEU A 191 -17.16 16.35 2.96
C LEU A 191 -17.87 15.09 3.45
N ASP A 192 -17.49 13.93 2.91
CA ASP A 192 -17.91 12.63 3.45
C ASP A 192 -16.79 11.99 4.26
N GLU A 193 -17.14 11.44 5.41
CA GLU A 193 -16.24 10.76 6.34
C GLU A 193 -16.63 9.30 6.50
N TYR A 194 -15.67 8.42 6.26
CA TYR A 194 -15.82 6.98 6.32
C TYR A 194 -14.87 6.41 7.37
N PRO A 195 -15.36 5.73 8.42
CA PRO A 195 -14.52 5.11 9.45
C PRO A 195 -13.89 3.80 8.92
N ALA A 196 -13.15 3.93 7.82
CA ALA A 196 -12.54 2.84 7.07
C ALA A 196 -11.29 3.33 6.33
N GLN A 197 -10.35 2.43 6.11
CA GLN A 197 -9.15 2.72 5.34
C GLN A 197 -9.44 2.66 3.83
N LEU A 198 -8.83 3.56 3.07
CA LEU A 198 -8.87 3.52 1.61
C LEU A 198 -7.95 2.41 1.10
N ASP A 199 -8.49 1.46 0.34
CA ASP A 199 -7.69 0.46 -0.36
C ASP A 199 -7.20 1.05 -1.68
N ILE A 200 -5.94 1.53 -1.70
CA ILE A 200 -5.27 2.13 -2.86
C ILE A 200 -5.28 1.22 -4.10
N GLY A 201 -5.46 -0.10 -3.94
CA GLY A 201 -5.65 -1.04 -5.05
C GLY A 201 -6.76 -0.64 -6.02
N TYR A 202 -7.77 0.11 -5.56
CA TYR A 202 -8.86 0.59 -6.41
C TYR A 202 -8.38 1.45 -7.59
N MET A 203 -7.23 2.13 -7.46
CA MET A 203 -6.66 2.96 -8.53
C MET A 203 -6.34 2.16 -9.80
N LYS A 204 -6.25 0.83 -9.72
CA LYS A 204 -6.08 -0.02 -10.91
C LYS A 204 -7.34 -0.12 -11.77
N SER A 205 -8.50 0.25 -11.22
CA SER A 205 -9.80 0.16 -11.88
C SER A 205 -10.35 1.51 -12.37
N VAL A 206 -9.76 2.64 -11.95
CA VAL A 206 -10.25 3.96 -12.34
C VAL A 206 -9.80 4.31 -13.76
N ARG A 207 -10.69 4.95 -14.53
CA ARG A 207 -10.40 5.42 -15.89
C ARG A 207 -9.52 6.66 -15.90
N VAL A 208 -9.82 7.59 -15.00
CA VAL A 208 -9.10 8.85 -14.86
C VAL A 208 -8.14 8.68 -13.70
N GLN A 209 -6.84 8.73 -13.99
CA GLN A 209 -5.83 8.58 -12.95
C GLN A 209 -5.77 9.84 -12.09
N PRO A 210 -5.81 9.70 -10.75
CA PRO A 210 -5.66 10.84 -9.86
C PRO A 210 -4.21 11.33 -9.82
N HIS A 211 -4.05 12.59 -9.46
CA HIS A 211 -2.76 13.13 -9.07
C HIS A 211 -2.54 12.89 -7.58
N TRP A 212 -1.37 12.36 -7.22
CA TRP A 212 -0.95 12.30 -5.84
C TRP A 212 -0.68 13.72 -5.31
N VAL A 213 -1.18 14.01 -4.12
CA VAL A 213 -0.93 15.27 -3.42
C VAL A 213 -0.40 15.02 -2.02
N ASP A 214 0.50 15.87 -1.56
CA ASP A 214 1.04 15.83 -0.21
C ASP A 214 0.25 16.77 0.71
N LEU A 215 -0.33 16.22 1.77
CA LEU A 215 -1.09 16.94 2.79
C LEU A 215 -0.26 17.19 4.07
N GLY A 216 1.04 16.91 4.04
CA GLY A 216 2.00 17.07 5.14
C GLY A 216 1.88 16.01 6.23
N ARG A 217 0.66 15.53 6.53
CA ARG A 217 0.38 14.46 7.49
C ARG A 217 -0.05 13.15 6.82
N GLY A 218 0.11 13.06 5.51
CA GLY A 218 -0.33 11.95 4.68
C GLY A 218 -0.45 12.37 3.22
N THR A 219 -0.79 11.43 2.35
CA THR A 219 -1.02 11.68 0.93
C THR A 219 -2.51 11.64 0.60
N GLY A 220 -2.89 12.33 -0.47
CA GLY A 220 -4.22 12.32 -1.05
C GLY A 220 -4.19 12.04 -2.55
N LEU A 221 -5.37 11.77 -3.09
CA LEU A 221 -5.65 11.49 -4.49
C LEU A 221 -6.59 12.58 -5.01
N TRP A 222 -6.07 13.39 -5.94
CA TRP A 222 -6.81 14.48 -6.57
C TRP A 222 -7.33 14.06 -7.95
N PHE A 223 -8.65 14.07 -8.10
CA PHE A 223 -9.33 13.84 -9.37
C PHE A 223 -9.82 15.18 -9.91
N ALA A 224 -9.17 15.69 -10.96
CA ALA A 224 -9.49 17.02 -11.52
C ALA A 224 -10.74 17.00 -12.42
N GLN A 225 -11.01 15.87 -13.09
CA GLN A 225 -12.08 15.73 -14.06
C GLN A 225 -13.27 14.99 -13.45
N PRO A 226 -14.49 15.18 -14.01
CA PRO A 226 -15.60 14.32 -13.70
C PRO A 226 -15.23 12.84 -13.84
N HIS A 227 -15.53 12.04 -12.83
CA HIS A 227 -15.17 10.63 -12.80
C HIS A 227 -16.30 9.83 -12.14
N LEU A 228 -16.48 8.60 -12.60
CA LEU A 228 -17.30 7.63 -11.88
C LEU A 228 -16.55 7.26 -10.62
N LEU A 229 -17.07 7.69 -9.48
CA LEU A 229 -16.37 7.51 -8.23
C LEU A 229 -16.79 6.20 -7.57
N SER A 230 -16.00 5.18 -7.86
CA SER A 230 -15.96 3.90 -7.17
C SER A 230 -14.61 3.74 -6.48
N PHE A 231 -14.62 3.54 -5.17
CA PHE A 231 -13.41 3.25 -4.41
C PHE A 231 -13.67 2.14 -3.41
N TRP A 232 -12.59 1.40 -3.13
CA TRP A 232 -12.62 0.29 -2.22
C TRP A 232 -12.16 0.74 -0.84
N MET A 233 -12.84 0.23 0.18
CA MET A 233 -12.50 0.46 1.56
C MET A 233 -12.28 -0.88 2.27
N LEU A 234 -11.43 -0.84 3.28
CA LEU A 234 -11.18 -1.95 4.20
C LEU A 234 -11.84 -1.61 5.53
N ASP A 235 -12.63 -2.54 6.07
CA ASP A 235 -13.09 -2.44 7.45
C ASP A 235 -12.02 -2.95 8.44
N GLY A 236 -12.36 -2.95 9.74
CA GLY A 236 -11.45 -3.36 10.80
C GLY A 236 -11.02 -4.82 10.74
N ASP A 237 -11.77 -5.68 10.04
CA ASP A 237 -11.44 -7.10 9.83
C ASP A 237 -10.62 -7.30 8.54
N GLY A 238 -10.37 -6.23 7.78
CA GLY A 238 -9.66 -6.26 6.51
C GLY A 238 -10.53 -6.64 5.32
N ASP A 239 -11.84 -6.77 5.51
CA ASP A 239 -12.77 -7.11 4.43
C ASP A 239 -12.93 -5.91 3.49
N ARG A 240 -12.68 -6.16 2.21
CA ARG A 240 -12.88 -5.17 1.15
C ARG A 240 -14.37 -4.97 0.88
N TRP A 241 -14.77 -3.72 0.71
CA TRP A 241 -16.06 -3.39 0.14
C TRP A 241 -15.98 -2.18 -0.78
N THR A 242 -16.86 -2.17 -1.79
CA THR A 242 -16.93 -1.08 -2.78
C THR A 242 -17.94 -0.04 -2.35
N ARG A 243 -17.57 1.23 -2.51
CA ARG A 243 -18.46 2.36 -2.31
C ARG A 243 -18.63 3.16 -3.58
N SER A 244 -19.89 3.57 -3.79
CA SER A 244 -20.36 4.60 -4.71
C SER A 244 -20.13 4.28 -6.19
N GLU A 245 -21.13 4.58 -7.01
CA GLU A 245 -21.07 4.49 -8.48
C GLU A 245 -21.71 5.75 -9.08
N ARG A 246 -21.55 6.91 -8.40
CA ARG A 246 -22.02 8.19 -8.93
C ARG A 246 -20.90 8.94 -9.61
N THR A 247 -21.26 9.75 -10.60
CA THR A 247 -20.33 10.71 -11.17
C THR A 247 -20.08 11.82 -10.15
N ALA A 248 -18.80 12.08 -9.84
CA ALA A 248 -18.34 13.19 -9.02
C ALA A 248 -17.50 14.15 -9.88
N GLY A 249 -17.56 15.45 -9.57
CA GLY A 249 -16.72 16.47 -10.22
C GLY A 249 -15.29 16.46 -9.66
N PRO A 250 -14.58 17.60 -9.65
CA PRO A 250 -13.31 17.71 -8.95
C PRO A 250 -13.41 17.20 -7.51
N THR A 251 -12.58 16.22 -7.15
CA THR A 251 -12.68 15.51 -5.87
C THR A 251 -11.30 15.25 -5.28
N LEU A 252 -11.16 15.50 -3.98
CA LEU A 252 -9.99 15.08 -3.20
C LEU A 252 -10.38 13.89 -2.30
N LEU A 253 -9.63 12.81 -2.39
CA LEU A 253 -9.74 11.64 -1.49
C LEU A 253 -8.46 11.49 -0.68
N TRP A 254 -8.55 11.27 0.62
CA TRP A 254 -7.38 11.01 1.45
C TRP A 254 -7.75 10.21 2.69
N THR A 255 -6.73 9.63 3.32
CA THR A 255 -6.91 8.92 4.59
C THR A 255 -6.22 9.68 5.71
N ARG A 256 -6.92 9.85 6.83
CA ARG A 256 -6.37 10.43 8.05
C ARG A 256 -6.04 9.31 9.02
N ARG A 257 -4.77 9.26 9.47
CA ARG A 257 -4.25 8.28 10.44
C ARG A 257 -4.51 6.81 10.07
N GLN A 258 -4.69 6.51 8.79
CA GLN A 258 -5.02 5.16 8.29
C GLN A 258 -6.35 4.56 8.76
N GLU A 259 -7.17 5.31 9.50
CA GLU A 259 -8.43 4.82 10.09
C GLU A 259 -9.67 5.44 9.45
N MET A 260 -9.52 6.63 8.86
CA MET A 260 -10.64 7.44 8.36
C MET A 260 -10.37 7.89 6.93
N THR A 261 -11.25 7.55 6.00
CA THR A 261 -11.20 8.05 4.63
C THR A 261 -12.11 9.26 4.50
N LEU A 262 -11.61 10.30 3.84
CA LEU A 262 -12.28 11.58 3.66
C LEU A 262 -12.42 11.85 2.17
N ARG A 263 -13.61 12.30 1.76
CA ARG A 263 -13.92 12.71 0.39
C ARG A 263 -14.44 14.13 0.36
N LEU A 264 -13.72 15.03 -0.30
CA LEU A 264 -14.12 16.41 -0.51
C LEU A 264 -14.56 16.65 -1.95
N GLU A 265 -15.77 17.17 -2.12
CA GLU A 265 -16.36 17.57 -3.40
C GLU A 265 -16.80 19.05 -3.35
N GLY A 266 -16.93 19.66 -4.53
CA GLY A 266 -17.43 21.05 -4.68
C GLY A 266 -16.35 22.12 -4.65
N VAL A 267 -15.08 21.73 -4.60
CA VAL A 267 -13.93 22.64 -4.64
C VAL A 267 -13.21 22.46 -5.97
N GLY A 268 -13.23 23.50 -6.82
CA GLY A 268 -12.71 23.40 -8.20
C GLY A 268 -11.19 23.40 -8.31
N SER A 269 -10.48 24.00 -7.36
CA SER A 269 -9.01 24.07 -7.37
C SER A 269 -8.37 23.05 -6.45
N ARG A 270 -7.31 22.40 -6.94
CA ARG A 270 -6.53 21.43 -6.19
C ARG A 270 -5.92 22.07 -4.94
N GLU A 271 -5.39 23.27 -5.10
CA GLU A 271 -4.69 24.01 -4.04
C GLU A 271 -5.65 24.35 -2.88
N ARG A 272 -6.86 24.83 -3.19
CA ARG A 272 -7.88 25.08 -2.15
C ARG A 272 -8.36 23.78 -1.50
N ALA A 273 -8.55 22.72 -2.28
CA ALA A 273 -8.93 21.42 -1.73
C ALA A 273 -7.86 20.89 -0.74
N MET A 274 -6.58 21.06 -1.06
CA MET A 274 -5.47 20.68 -0.19
C MET A 274 -5.40 21.54 1.08
N GLU A 275 -5.65 22.85 0.97
CA GLU A 275 -5.73 23.76 2.12
C GLU A 275 -6.85 23.34 3.09
N ILE A 276 -8.06 23.11 2.57
CA ILE A 276 -9.20 22.60 3.34
C ILE A 276 -8.83 21.28 4.02
N ALA A 277 -8.28 20.32 3.27
CA ALA A 277 -7.91 19.00 3.82
C ALA A 277 -6.87 19.08 4.93
N ARG A 278 -5.88 19.98 4.83
CA ARG A 278 -4.86 20.20 5.88
C ARG A 278 -5.44 20.80 7.15
N SER A 279 -6.54 21.53 7.06
CA SER A 279 -7.18 22.20 8.19
C SER A 279 -8.10 21.30 9.03
N VAL A 280 -8.28 20.04 8.61
CA VAL A 280 -9.20 19.09 9.25
C VAL A 280 -8.80 18.75 10.68
N ARG A 281 -9.71 19.04 11.60
CA ARG A 281 -9.53 18.87 13.05
C ARG A 281 -10.80 18.38 13.72
N LYS A 282 -10.71 18.06 15.02
CA LYS A 282 -11.88 17.74 15.83
C LYS A 282 -12.65 19.03 16.18
N PRO A 283 -13.97 18.98 16.39
CA PRO A 283 -14.78 20.16 16.65
C PRO A 283 -14.30 20.98 17.86
N ASP A 284 -13.86 20.32 18.93
CA ASP A 284 -13.41 20.97 20.18
C ASP A 284 -12.18 21.89 20.02
N SER A 285 -11.52 21.84 18.86
CA SER A 285 -10.37 22.69 18.52
C SER A 285 -10.74 23.87 17.61
N LEU A 286 -12.02 24.20 17.47
CA LEU A 286 -12.54 25.36 16.73
C LEU A 286 -12.71 26.63 17.57
N ARG A 287 -12.20 26.66 18.81
CA ARG A 287 -12.22 27.84 19.68
C ARG A 287 -11.13 28.85 19.32
#